data_AF-A0A077KP64-F1
#
_entry.id   AF-A0A077KP64-F1
#
_cell.length_a   1.000
_cell.length_b   1.000
_cell.length_c   1.000
_cell.angle_alpha   90.00
_cell.angle_beta   90.00
_cell.angle_gamma   90.00
#
_symmetry.space_group_name_H-M   'P 1'
#
loop_
_entity.id
_entity.type
_entity.pdbx_description
1 polymer ?
#
loop_
_entity_poly.entity_id
_entity_poly.type
_entity_poly.pdbx_seq_one_letter_code
_entity_poly.pdbx_strand_id
1 'polypeptide(L)'
;MTIAEIKEAALTCGVLNQQQLSKKIRELKDSGISYLGCFAFTQHNQQISTLEARNLTLELDAFTNEEKAEYNGYHNLMMEDFKEED
;
A
#
# COMPACT_ATOMS: atom_id res chain seq x y z
N MET A 1 -11.24 9.55 3.20
CA MET A 1 -10.27 9.82 4.28
C MET A 1 -9.05 10.52 3.70
N THR A 2 -8.49 11.47 4.40
CA THR A 2 -7.19 12.07 4.08
C THR A 2 -6.06 11.09 4.42
N ILE A 3 -4.86 11.31 3.88
CA ILE A 3 -3.69 10.50 4.24
C ILE A 3 -3.38 10.61 5.74
N ALA A 4 -3.58 11.79 6.36
CA ALA A 4 -3.36 11.97 7.79
C ALA A 4 -4.30 11.07 8.63
N GLU A 5 -5.60 11.06 8.30
CA GLU A 5 -6.59 10.20 8.96
C GLU A 5 -6.28 8.71 8.78
N ILE A 6 -5.77 8.31 7.62
CA ILE A 6 -5.38 6.92 7.35
C ILE A 6 -4.20 6.50 8.23
N LYS A 7 -3.19 7.37 8.36
CA LYS A 7 -2.01 7.12 9.20
C LYS A 7 -2.40 6.98 10.68
N GLU A 8 -3.27 7.86 11.15
CA GLU A 8 -3.81 7.79 12.52
C GLU A 8 -4.62 6.50 12.74
N ALA A 9 -5.50 6.13 11.81
CA ALA A 9 -6.24 4.88 11.86
C ALA A 9 -5.32 3.64 11.89
N ALA A 10 -4.22 3.66 11.13
CA ALA A 10 -3.25 2.58 11.07
C ALA A 10 -2.49 2.39 12.39
N LEU A 11 -2.16 3.48 13.07
CA LEU A 11 -1.47 3.47 14.37
C LEU A 11 -2.40 3.06 15.51
N THR A 12 -3.68 3.44 15.45
CA THR A 12 -4.66 3.20 16.52
C THR A 12 -5.26 1.80 16.50
N CYS A 13 -5.25 1.09 15.36
CA CYS A 13 -5.84 -0.25 15.27
C CYS A 13 -4.94 -1.39 15.80
N GLY A 14 -3.72 -1.08 16.25
CA GLY A 14 -2.71 -2.07 16.63
C GLY A 14 -2.09 -2.80 15.43
N VAL A 15 -0.92 -3.42 15.64
CA VAL A 15 -0.20 -4.14 14.58
C VAL A 15 -1.02 -5.34 14.13
N LEU A 16 -1.40 -5.37 12.86
CA LEU A 16 -2.18 -6.45 12.27
C LEU A 16 -1.27 -7.55 11.76
N ASN A 17 -1.69 -8.81 11.88
CA ASN A 17 -1.05 -9.89 11.14
C ASN A 17 -1.44 -9.83 9.64
N GLN A 18 -0.77 -10.61 8.79
CA GLN A 18 -0.96 -10.54 7.34
C GLN A 18 -2.40 -10.78 6.86
N GLN A 19 -3.14 -11.70 7.51
CA GLN A 19 -4.55 -11.97 7.16
C GLN A 19 -5.46 -10.81 7.57
N GLN A 20 -5.28 -10.29 8.78
CA GLN A 20 -6.01 -9.13 9.28
C GLN A 20 -5.72 -7.88 8.43
N LEU A 21 -4.46 -7.69 8.05
CA LEU A 21 -4.02 -6.60 7.21
C LEU A 21 -4.64 -6.71 5.81
N SER A 22 -4.62 -7.89 5.19
CA SER A 22 -5.26 -8.13 3.88
C SER A 22 -6.75 -7.79 3.92
N LYS A 23 -7.45 -8.26 4.96
CA LYS A 23 -8.87 -7.93 5.15
C LYS A 23 -9.09 -6.42 5.30
N LYS A 24 -8.27 -5.76 6.13
CA LYS A 24 -8.39 -4.32 6.37
C LYS A 24 -8.14 -3.50 5.11
N ILE A 25 -7.13 -3.86 4.33
CA ILE A 25 -6.82 -3.19 3.05
C ILE A 25 -7.95 -3.41 2.04
N ARG A 26 -8.55 -4.60 1.99
CA ARG A 26 -9.74 -4.85 1.15
C ARG A 26 -10.92 -3.97 1.56
N GLU A 27 -11.21 -3.87 2.85
CA GLU A 27 -12.27 -2.96 3.37
C GLU A 27 -12.02 -1.50 2.97
N LEU A 28 -10.77 -1.02 3.10
CA LEU A 28 -10.41 0.35 2.69
C LEU A 28 -10.58 0.55 1.18
N LYS A 29 -10.09 -0.39 0.37
CA LYS A 29 -10.24 -0.37 -1.10
C LYS A 29 -11.71 -0.35 -1.51
N ASP A 30 -12.53 -1.23 -0.94
CA ASP A 30 -13.96 -1.32 -1.23
C ASP A 30 -14.72 -0.05 -0.79
N SER A 31 -14.19 0.68 0.19
CA SER A 31 -14.71 2.00 0.61
C SER A 31 -14.24 3.17 -0.29
N GLY A 32 -13.48 2.89 -1.35
CA GLY A 32 -12.99 3.89 -2.30
C GLY A 32 -11.66 4.54 -1.92
N ILE A 33 -10.92 3.99 -0.94
CA ILE A 33 -9.55 4.44 -0.65
C ILE A 33 -8.64 3.98 -1.78
N SER A 34 -7.86 4.92 -2.33
CA SER A 34 -6.90 4.64 -3.40
C SER A 34 -5.77 3.74 -2.92
N TYR A 35 -5.04 3.15 -3.86
CA TYR A 35 -3.83 2.38 -3.56
C TYR A 35 -2.84 3.15 -2.68
N LEU A 36 -2.63 4.45 -2.91
CA LEU A 36 -1.73 5.26 -2.09
C LEU A 36 -2.19 5.33 -0.62
N GLY A 37 -3.50 5.40 -0.39
CA GLY A 37 -4.07 5.34 0.96
C GLY A 37 -3.87 3.96 1.60
N CYS A 38 -4.12 2.89 0.87
CA CYS A 38 -3.88 1.52 1.33
C CYS A 38 -2.40 1.27 1.66
N PHE A 39 -1.50 1.74 0.79
CA PHE A 39 -0.07 1.74 1.00
C PHE A 39 0.33 2.50 2.28
N ALA A 40 -0.20 3.72 2.46
CA ALA A 40 0.08 4.53 3.65
C ALA A 40 -0.40 3.83 4.94
N PHE A 41 -1.56 3.17 4.88
CA PHE A 41 -2.07 2.36 5.99
C PHE A 41 -1.10 1.21 6.32
N THR A 42 -0.73 0.39 5.33
CA THR A 42 0.21 -0.73 5.51
C THR A 42 1.52 -0.25 6.13
N GLN A 43 2.10 0.82 5.62
CA GLN A 43 3.36 1.38 6.11
C GLN A 43 3.29 1.74 7.60
N HIS A 44 2.24 2.45 8.01
CA HIS A 44 2.13 2.97 9.38
C HIS A 44 1.67 1.90 10.36
N ASN A 45 0.84 0.95 9.92
CA ASN A 45 0.40 -0.16 10.75
C ASN A 45 1.57 -1.11 11.07
N GLN A 46 2.43 -1.39 10.08
CA GLN A 46 3.55 -2.31 10.23
C GLN A 46 4.84 -1.62 10.68
N GLN A 47 4.88 -0.28 10.66
CA GLN A 47 6.06 0.53 11.02
C GLN A 47 7.31 0.15 10.21
N ILE A 48 7.14 -0.01 8.91
CA ILE A 48 8.17 -0.45 7.95
C ILE A 48 8.54 0.67 6.96
N SER A 49 9.63 0.47 6.21
CA SER A 49 10.07 1.42 5.19
C SER A 49 9.07 1.54 4.04
N THR A 50 9.22 2.60 3.24
CA THR A 50 8.42 2.82 2.02
C THR A 50 8.52 1.63 1.04
N LEU A 51 9.72 1.08 0.85
CA LEU A 51 9.92 -0.04 -0.08
C LEU A 51 9.25 -1.32 0.43
N GLU A 52 9.44 -1.62 1.72
CA GLU A 52 8.79 -2.78 2.35
C GLU A 52 7.27 -2.66 2.32
N ALA A 53 6.72 -1.48 2.63
CA ALA A 53 5.29 -1.23 2.60
C ALA A 53 4.69 -1.38 1.20
N ARG A 54 5.40 -0.92 0.16
CA ARG A 54 5.00 -1.10 -1.23
C ARG A 54 4.89 -2.58 -1.56
N ASN A 55 5.95 -3.34 -1.30
CA ASN A 55 6.01 -4.77 -1.62
C ASN A 55 4.94 -5.53 -0.84
N LEU A 56 4.85 -5.30 0.48
CA LEU A 56 3.84 -5.93 1.32
C LEU A 56 2.42 -5.62 0.84
N THR A 57 2.11 -4.35 0.53
CA THR A 57 0.77 -3.95 0.06
C THR A 57 0.38 -4.69 -1.22
N LEU A 58 1.31 -4.91 -2.14
CA LEU A 58 1.09 -5.67 -3.37
C LEU A 58 1.02 -7.19 -3.13
N GLU A 59 1.62 -7.72 -2.07
CA GLU A 59 1.52 -9.12 -1.69
C GLU A 59 0.18 -9.47 -1.02
N LEU A 60 -0.52 -8.50 -0.42
CA LEU A 60 -1.79 -8.73 0.25
C LEU A 60 -2.85 -9.30 -0.71
N ASP A 61 -3.71 -10.15 -0.16
CA ASP A 61 -4.92 -10.63 -0.82
C ASP A 61 -6.00 -9.52 -0.77
N ALA A 62 -5.72 -8.37 -1.36
CA ALA A 62 -6.64 -7.24 -1.46
C ALA A 62 -6.71 -6.67 -2.89
N PHE A 63 -5.73 -6.99 -3.72
CA PHE A 63 -5.62 -6.53 -5.09
C PHE A 63 -5.58 -7.72 -6.05
N THR A 64 -6.18 -7.54 -7.22
CA THR A 64 -6.09 -8.47 -8.34
C THR A 64 -4.69 -8.47 -8.96
N ASN A 65 -4.39 -9.47 -9.78
CA ASN A 65 -3.10 -9.52 -10.46
C ASN A 65 -2.95 -8.36 -11.46
N GLU A 66 -4.03 -7.95 -12.08
CA GLU A 66 -4.11 -6.81 -13.00
C GLU A 66 -3.79 -5.50 -12.28
N GLU A 67 -4.43 -5.24 -11.13
CA GLU A 67 -4.14 -4.05 -10.31
C GLU A 67 -2.68 -4.05 -9.84
N LYS A 68 -2.16 -5.20 -9.40
CA LYS A 68 -0.74 -5.32 -9.00
C LYS A 68 0.20 -5.01 -10.15
N ALA A 69 -0.10 -5.50 -11.35
CA ALA A 69 0.69 -5.22 -12.54
C ALA A 69 0.65 -3.73 -12.91
N GLU A 70 -0.52 -3.10 -12.82
CA GLU A 70 -0.71 -1.67 -13.07
C GLU A 70 0.13 -0.81 -12.10
N TYR A 71 0.03 -1.04 -10.80
CA TYR A 71 0.81 -0.28 -9.80
C TYR A 71 2.31 -0.51 -9.93
N ASN A 72 2.73 -1.74 -10.29
CA ASN A 72 4.12 -2.01 -10.63
C ASN A 72 4.57 -1.23 -11.87
N GLY A 73 3.71 -1.14 -12.90
CA GLY A 73 3.94 -0.34 -14.10
C GLY A 73 4.18 1.14 -13.78
N TYR A 74 3.33 1.75 -12.96
CA TYR A 74 3.51 3.16 -12.55
C TYR A 74 4.83 3.39 -11.80
N HIS A 75 5.20 2.46 -10.92
CA HIS A 75 6.48 2.55 -10.22
C HIS A 75 7.66 2.44 -11.18
N ASN A 76 7.63 1.47 -12.09
CA ASN A 76 8.71 1.26 -13.06
C ASN A 76 8.87 2.48 -13.98
N LEU A 77 7.75 3.04 -14.47
CA LEU A 77 7.75 4.25 -15.29
C LEU A 77 8.35 5.43 -14.54
N MET A 78 7.99 5.63 -13.27
CA MET A 78 8.62 6.66 -12.45
C MET A 78 10.12 6.41 -12.27
N MET A 79 10.53 5.17 -12.00
CA MET A 79 11.95 4.84 -11.82
C MET A 79 12.77 4.95 -13.11
N GLU A 80 12.16 4.80 -14.29
CA GLU A 80 12.83 5.02 -15.58
C GLU A 80 13.36 6.45 -15.71
N ASP A 81 12.63 7.44 -15.21
CA ASP A 81 13.06 8.85 -15.22
C ASP A 81 14.27 9.13 -14.31
N PHE A 82 14.60 8.21 -13.39
CA PHE A 82 15.73 8.31 -12.46
C PHE A 82 16.89 7.36 -12.81
N LYS A 83 16.79 6.59 -13.90
CA LYS A 83 17.94 5.86 -14.42
C LYS A 83 18.87 6.87 -15.07
N GLU A 84 20.08 7.02 -14.54
CA GLU A 84 21.14 7.75 -15.25
C GLU A 84 21.40 7.03 -16.58
N GLU A 85 21.41 7.77 -17.68
CA GLU A 85 21.91 7.26 -18.96
C GLU A 85 23.41 7.02 -18.80
N ASP A 86 23.82 5.74 -18.78
CA ASP A 86 25.23 5.32 -18.80
C ASP A 86 25.99 5.87 -20.02
#